data_AF-A0A2P8K755-F1
#
_entry.id   AF-A0A2P8K755-F1
#
_cell.length_a   1.000
_cell.length_b   1.000
_cell.length_c   1.000
_cell.angle_alpha   90.00
_cell.angle_beta   90.00
_cell.angle_gamma   90.00
#
_symmetry.space_group_name_H-M   'P 1'
#
loop_
_entity.id
_entity.type
_entity.pdbx_description
1 polymer ?
#
loop_
_entity_poly.entity_id
_entity_poly.type
_entity_poly.pdbx_seq_one_letter_code
_entity_poly.pdbx_strand_id
1 'polypeptide(L)' 'MRILVVEDNRDILANLADYLSLKGYTVDCAQDGLSGLH' A
#
# COMPACT_ATOMS: atom_id res chain seq x y z
N MET A 1 0.22 -10.26 -9.06
CA MET A 1 1.32 -9.29 -8.81
C MET A 1 1.13 -8.71 -7.43
N ARG A 2 2.22 -8.57 -6.65
CA ARG A 2 2.23 -7.87 -5.36
C ARG A 2 2.72 -6.45 -5.55
N ILE A 3 2.02 -5.49 -4.98
CA ILE A 3 2.33 -4.05 -5.07
C ILE A 3 2.56 -3.55 -3.65
N LEU A 4 3.73 -2.96 -3.39
CA LEU A 4 4.01 -2.27 -2.14
C LEU A 4 3.67 -0.78 -2.32
N VAL A 5 2.76 -0.28 -1.48
CA VAL A 5 2.39 1.14 -1.44
C VAL A 5 3.04 1.75 -0.19
N VAL A 6 3.88 2.75 -0.41
CA VAL A 6 4.53 3.51 0.66
C VAL A 6 4.03 4.95 0.59
N GLU A 7 3.20 5.32 1.56
CA GLU A 7 2.59 6.66 1.64
C GLU A 7 2.62 7.15 3.08
N ASP A 8 3.02 8.40 3.28
CA ASP A 8 3.10 9.08 4.57
C ASP A 8 1.71 9.53 5.05
N ASN A 9 0.76 9.68 4.12
CA ASN A 9 -0.63 10.03 4.43
C ASN A 9 -1.55 8.79 4.44
N ARG A 10 -2.09 8.48 5.62
CA ARG A 10 -2.96 7.32 5.86
C ARG A 10 -4.24 7.32 5.02
N ASP A 11 -4.82 8.48 4.77
CA ASP A 11 -6.06 8.58 3.99
C ASP A 11 -5.81 8.24 2.52
N ILE A 12 -4.67 8.69 1.98
CA ILE A 12 -4.25 8.39 0.61
C ILE A 12 -3.87 6.91 0.48
N LEU A 13 -3.08 6.39 1.43
CA LEU A 13 -2.68 4.99 1.51
C LEU A 13 -3.90 4.06 1.45
N ALA A 14 -4.91 4.32 2.29
CA ALA A 14 -6.13 3.51 2.33
C ALA A 14 -6.88 3.53 1.00
N ASN A 15 -7.02 4.71 0.40
CA ASN A 15 -7.72 4.88 -0.88
C ASN A 15 -6.99 4.15 -2.03
N LEU A 16 -5.65 4.20 -2.03
CA LEU A 16 -4.83 3.52 -3.04
C LEU A 16 -4.85 1.99 -2.84
N ALA A 17 -4.78 1.53 -1.60
CA ALA A 17 -4.87 0.12 -1.25
C ALA A 17 -6.21 -0.48 -1.65
N ASP A 18 -7.32 0.22 -1.35
CA ASP A 18 -8.66 -0.20 -1.76
C ASP A 18 -8.79 -0.23 -3.28
N TYR A 19 -8.33 0.80 -3.98
CA TYR A 19 -8.40 0.85 -5.44
C TYR A 19 -7.64 -0.31 -6.10
N LEU A 20 -6.42 -0.60 -5.63
CA LEU A 20 -5.59 -1.67 -6.18
C LEU A 20 -6.12 -3.06 -5.79
N SER A 21 -6.65 -3.21 -4.57
CA SER A 21 -7.31 -4.44 -4.12
C SER A 21 -8.56 -4.75 -4.96
N LEU A 22 -9.38 -3.73 -5.26
CA LEU A 22 -10.54 -3.86 -6.14
C LEU A 22 -10.18 -4.28 -7.57
N LYS A 23 -8.97 -3.96 -8.03
CA LYS A 23 -8.45 -4.41 -9.34
C LYS A 23 -7.92 -5.84 -9.32
N GLY A 24 -7.94 -6.52 -8.17
CA GLY A 24 -7.46 -7.90 -8.00
C GLY A 24 -5.95 -8.00 -7.74
N TYR A 25 -5.30 -6.89 -7.38
CA TYR A 25 -3.90 -6.91 -6.96
C TYR A 25 -3.77 -7.12 -5.46
N THR A 26 -2.75 -7.85 -5.05
CA THR A 26 -2.39 -7.96 -3.63
C THR A 26 -1.54 -6.76 -3.26
N VAL A 27 -2.01 -5.94 -2.32
CA VAL A 27 -1.36 -4.70 -1.90
C VAL A 27 -0.79 -4.87 -0.50
N ASP A 28 0.49 -4.59 -0.34
CA ASP A 28 1.14 -4.45 0.95
C ASP A 28 1.34 -2.95 1.22
N CYS A 29 1.05 -2.51 2.44
CA CYS A 29 1.10 -1.10 2.82
C CYS A 29 2.21 -0.87 3.84
N ALA A 30 3.11 0.09 3.57
CA ALA A 30 4.08 0.56 4.55
C ALA A 30 3.87 2.06 4.79
N GLN A 31 3.79 2.46 6.06
CA GLN A 31 3.66 3.87 6.45
C GLN A 31 5.02 4.54 6.71
N ASP A 32 6.09 3.76 6.64
CA ASP A 32 7.46 4.21 6.81
C ASP A 32 8.37 3.26 6.02
N GLY A 33 9.34 3.80 5.28
CA GLY A 33 10.27 3.03 4.45
C GLY A 33 11.07 1.99 5.23
N LEU A 34 11.19 2.10 6.57
CA LEU A 34 11.80 1.07 7.41
C LEU A 34 10.94 -0.20 7.52
N SER A 35 9.62 -0.10 7.45
CA SER A 35 8.72 -1.26 7.59
C SER A 35 8.61 -2.09 6.30
N GLY A 36 9.06 -1.55 5.16
CA GLY A 36 9.03 -2.24 3.86
C GLY A 36 10.23 -3.14 3.57
N LEU A 37 11.22 -3.20 4.48
CA LEU A 37 12.50 -3.91 4.29
C LEU A 37 12.78 -4.98 5.37
N HIS A 38 11.75 -5.65 5.89
CA HIS A 38 11.93 -6.86 6.69
C HIS A 38 10.88 -7.92 6.41
#